data_AF-A0A7Y2H8V6-F1
#
_entry.id   AF-A0A7Y2H8V6-F1
#
_cell.length_a   1.000
_cell.length_b   1.000
_cell.length_c   1.000
_cell.angle_alpha   90.00
_cell.angle_beta   90.00
_cell.angle_gamma   90.00
#
_symmetry.space_group_name_H-M   'P 1'
#
loop_
_entity.id
_entity.type
_entity.pdbx_description
1 polymer ?
#
loop_
_entity_poly.entity_id
_entity_poly.type
_entity_poly.pdbx_seq_one_letter_code
_entity_poly.pdbx_strand_id
1 'polypeptide(L)'
;MKRKIVLWGHDENDKKILIALELVAKENKVNIYTFEEQLATELFYNLMMDDWRLGKEVNFPEGFKTVERPLSVTEDLLPENIKVHRTDLISRAKAEWHFAVLSSKLYELYGTELEDLKEKINALKEYDNKAWDEMKAFWSKVQKQIFEKNLFREHADKLSEQTNALFSRLKELRTKANAELEKVSKEKFDVFSARLDEIGEKVEKGLGLNPIFEELKKIQNEFKDTEFTRQDRSKLWKRIDESFKKVKEKKYGKPQSSGGGVSRIERRYQGLLSAIDKMERSIARDQKDINFQSKKVDETDGQLEMQIRQAKIKMIEERINSKKDKLNEMLATRTDLEARMEKEKARAEKVLEKKELEKVKKEMKEKIASEIKEKTESLSEEEKRLREAADAINEIPGKKKDLKKDTMLGAISTTLGEAIGDVVDTVKAVGEVVGDKVEEKIDEIKEKVEFDEKVEKVKEAVDEVKEKIDMDAKVEKVKEAVEEVKEKVTEQVEHIADKIIPDDPGNESSDEVVSDSEEE
;
A
#
# COMPACT_ATOMS: atom_id res chain seq x y z
N MET A 1 11.27 -43.65 2.50
CA MET A 1 12.06 -44.09 3.69
C MET A 1 11.69 -45.52 4.02
N LYS A 2 12.63 -46.32 4.52
CA LYS A 2 12.35 -47.73 4.90
C LYS A 2 11.92 -47.79 6.36
N ARG A 3 10.74 -48.36 6.63
CA ARG A 3 10.18 -48.50 8.00
C ARG A 3 10.64 -49.79 8.70
N LYS A 4 11.36 -50.65 7.99
CA LYS A 4 11.87 -51.94 8.45
C LYS A 4 13.36 -52.06 8.15
N ILE A 5 14.12 -52.59 9.10
CA ILE A 5 15.57 -52.75 9.03
C ILE A 5 15.96 -54.12 9.56
N VAL A 6 16.86 -54.81 8.87
CA VAL A 6 17.43 -56.09 9.31
C VAL A 6 18.94 -55.93 9.39
N LEU A 7 19.53 -56.33 10.50
CA LEU A 7 20.97 -56.17 10.80
C LEU A 7 21.48 -57.35 11.61
N TRP A 8 22.76 -57.69 11.42
CA TRP A 8 23.46 -58.62 12.31
C TRP A 8 24.06 -57.86 13.50
N GLY A 9 23.91 -58.41 14.69
CA GLY A 9 24.51 -57.90 15.93
C GLY A 9 25.02 -59.02 16.84
N HIS A 10 25.42 -58.64 18.05
CA HIS A 10 25.91 -59.51 19.10
C HIS A 10 25.13 -59.29 20.39
N ASP A 11 24.82 -60.37 21.09
CA ASP A 11 24.18 -60.36 22.42
C ASP A 11 25.20 -60.13 23.55
N GLU A 12 24.76 -60.01 24.80
CA GLU A 12 25.61 -59.84 26.00
C GLU A 12 26.73 -60.88 26.13
N ASN A 13 26.54 -62.05 25.53
CA ASN A 13 27.48 -63.19 25.53
C ASN A 13 28.34 -63.28 24.25
N ASP A 14 28.45 -62.21 23.46
CA ASP A 14 29.15 -62.15 22.15
C ASP A 14 28.66 -63.21 21.11
N LYS A 15 27.43 -63.70 21.27
CA LYS A 15 26.78 -64.58 20.28
C LYS A 15 26.17 -63.76 19.16
N LYS A 16 26.36 -64.20 17.92
CA LYS A 16 25.80 -63.55 16.74
C LYS A 16 24.28 -63.72 16.70
N ILE A 17 23.56 -62.62 16.55
CA ILE A 17 22.09 -62.58 16.48
C ILE A 17 21.65 -61.74 15.28
N LEU A 18 20.55 -62.16 14.65
CA LEU A 18 19.87 -61.37 13.62
C LEU A 18 18.82 -60.49 14.29
N ILE A 19 18.86 -59.19 14.01
CA ILE A 19 17.97 -58.18 14.58
C ILE A 19 17.11 -57.61 13.46
N ALA A 20 15.79 -57.65 13.64
CA ALA A 20 14.83 -57.02 12.76
C ALA A 20 14.08 -55.92 13.52
N LEU A 21 14.11 -54.70 13.00
CA LEU A 21 13.48 -53.52 13.60
C LEU A 21 12.33 -53.04 12.71
N GLU A 22 11.17 -52.80 13.30
CA GLU A 22 9.97 -52.29 12.61
C GLU A 22 9.44 -51.03 13.31
N LEU A 23 9.22 -49.96 12.55
CA LEU A 23 8.58 -48.73 13.04
C LEU A 23 7.06 -48.81 12.90
N VAL A 24 6.36 -48.72 14.03
CA VAL A 24 4.92 -48.50 14.10
C VAL A 24 4.65 -47.01 14.28
N ALA A 25 4.55 -46.28 13.17
CA ALA A 25 4.52 -44.81 13.15
C ALA A 25 3.34 -44.18 13.93
N LYS A 26 2.17 -44.85 13.95
CA LYS A 26 0.96 -44.37 14.65
C LYS A 26 1.08 -44.44 16.18
N GLU A 27 1.77 -45.46 16.70
CA GLU A 27 1.92 -45.67 18.14
C GLU A 27 3.22 -45.11 18.70
N ASN A 28 4.09 -44.56 17.85
CA ASN A 28 5.44 -44.11 18.21
C ASN A 28 6.28 -45.23 18.87
N LYS A 29 6.12 -46.46 18.39
CA LYS A 29 6.83 -47.64 18.90
C LYS A 29 7.73 -48.27 17.84
N VAL A 30 8.81 -48.87 18.30
CA VAL A 30 9.69 -49.73 17.51
C VAL A 30 9.62 -51.14 18.06
N ASN A 31 9.28 -52.09 17.20
CA ASN A 31 9.31 -53.51 17.52
C ASN A 31 10.68 -54.06 17.11
N ILE A 32 11.36 -54.65 18.09
CA ILE A 32 12.67 -55.28 17.92
C ILE A 32 12.45 -56.78 18.00
N TYR A 33 12.73 -57.48 16.91
CA TYR A 33 12.73 -58.94 16.86
C TYR A 33 14.17 -59.43 16.82
N THR A 34 14.54 -60.32 17.74
CA THR A 34 15.87 -60.95 17.76
C THR A 34 15.76 -62.44 17.50
N PHE A 35 16.66 -62.95 16.64
CA PHE A 35 16.75 -64.35 16.24
C PHE A 35 18.16 -64.87 16.48
N GLU A 36 18.29 -66.00 17.17
CA GLU A 36 19.56 -66.68 17.41
C GLU A 36 20.18 -67.23 16.11
N GLU A 37 21.52 -67.35 16.06
CA GLU A 37 22.26 -67.80 14.87
C GLU A 37 21.76 -69.14 14.30
N GLN A 38 21.29 -70.04 15.17
CA GLN A 38 20.76 -71.35 14.78
C GLN A 38 19.44 -71.26 13.99
N LEU A 39 18.66 -70.21 14.22
CA LEU A 39 17.37 -69.95 13.55
C LEU A 39 17.53 -69.05 12.31
N ALA A 40 18.67 -68.37 12.18
CA ALA A 40 18.97 -67.43 11.11
C ALA A 40 19.66 -68.11 9.89
N THR A 41 19.00 -69.11 9.30
CA THR A 41 19.49 -69.76 8.06
C THR A 41 19.63 -68.76 6.91
N GLU A 42 20.59 -68.97 5.99
CA GLU A 42 20.84 -68.06 4.84
C GLU A 42 19.59 -67.77 4.00
N LEU A 43 18.69 -68.75 3.87
CA LEU A 43 17.40 -68.59 3.19
C LEU A 43 16.47 -67.61 3.92
N PHE A 44 16.41 -67.69 5.26
CA PHE A 44 15.60 -66.80 6.07
C PHE A 44 16.14 -65.38 6.08
N TYR A 45 17.47 -65.22 6.10
CA TYR A 45 18.11 -63.91 5.98
C TYR A 45 17.78 -63.21 4.66
N ASN A 46 17.83 -63.94 3.54
CA ASN A 46 17.49 -63.39 2.22
C ASN A 46 16.00 -63.00 2.14
N LEU A 47 15.09 -63.84 2.65
CA LEU A 47 13.66 -63.52 2.75
C LEU A 47 13.40 -62.27 3.61
N MET A 48 14.10 -62.13 4.73
CA MET A 48 13.99 -60.97 5.61
C MET A 48 14.57 -59.69 4.98
N MET A 49 15.63 -59.82 4.17
CA MET A 49 16.27 -58.67 3.51
C MET A 49 15.52 -58.18 2.27
N ASP A 50 14.95 -59.10 1.48
CA ASP A 50 14.29 -58.77 0.21
C ASP A 50 12.79 -58.50 0.41
N ASP A 51 12.08 -59.37 1.12
CA ASP A 51 10.62 -59.28 1.22
C ASP A 51 10.16 -58.51 2.47
N TRP A 52 10.72 -58.81 3.65
CA TRP A 52 10.28 -58.15 4.89
C TRP A 52 10.67 -56.67 4.94
N ARG A 53 11.88 -56.32 4.47
CA ARG A 53 12.34 -54.92 4.39
C ARG A 53 11.49 -54.04 3.47
N LEU A 54 10.84 -54.63 2.46
CA LEU A 54 9.93 -53.96 1.54
C LEU A 54 8.48 -53.92 2.08
N GLY A 55 8.21 -54.56 3.22
CA GLY A 55 6.91 -54.55 3.87
C GLY A 55 5.99 -55.73 3.50
N LYS A 56 6.51 -56.80 2.89
CA LYS A 56 5.74 -58.03 2.68
C LYS A 56 5.74 -58.89 3.95
N GLU A 57 4.70 -59.69 4.12
CA GLU A 57 4.57 -60.61 5.26
C GLU A 57 5.54 -61.78 5.12
N VAL A 58 6.31 -62.04 6.18
CA VAL A 58 7.25 -63.16 6.29
C VAL A 58 6.95 -63.87 7.60
N ASN A 59 6.80 -65.20 7.55
CA ASN A 59 6.57 -66.01 8.74
C ASN A 59 7.85 -66.14 9.55
N PHE A 60 7.80 -65.79 10.84
CA PHE A 60 8.94 -65.87 11.74
C PHE A 60 9.12 -67.30 12.30
N PRO A 61 10.36 -67.84 12.39
CA PRO A 61 10.66 -69.12 13.03
C PRO A 61 10.30 -69.11 14.53
N GLU A 62 9.84 -70.24 15.07
CA GLU A 62 9.56 -70.37 16.51
C GLU A 62 10.84 -70.14 17.34
N GLY A 63 10.79 -69.22 18.32
CA GLY A 63 11.93 -68.88 19.18
C GLY A 63 12.44 -67.43 19.11
N PHE A 64 11.77 -66.53 18.38
CA PHE A 64 12.12 -65.10 18.38
C PHE A 64 11.75 -64.42 19.70
N LYS A 65 12.57 -63.46 20.14
CA LYS A 65 12.20 -62.53 21.23
C LYS A 65 11.70 -61.23 20.62
N THR A 66 10.60 -60.71 21.14
CA THR A 66 10.06 -59.38 20.77
C THR A 66 10.25 -58.42 21.93
N VAL A 67 10.87 -57.28 21.65
CA VAL A 67 10.98 -56.15 22.57
C VAL A 67 10.31 -54.95 21.92
N GLU A 68 9.30 -54.39 22.57
CA GLU A 68 8.68 -53.14 22.16
C GLU A 68 9.35 -51.97 22.90
N ARG A 69 9.79 -50.94 22.18
CA ARG A 69 10.37 -49.74 22.80
C ARG A 69 9.72 -48.46 22.24
N PRO A 70 9.39 -47.47 23.07
CA PRO A 70 8.98 -46.16 22.57
C PRO A 70 10.15 -45.48 21.87
N LEU A 71 9.88 -44.85 20.73
CA LEU A 71 10.90 -44.10 20.02
C LEU A 71 11.17 -42.78 20.75
N SER A 72 12.39 -42.64 21.29
CA SER A 72 12.87 -41.44 22.00
C SER A 72 14.05 -40.79 21.28
N VAL A 73 14.14 -39.46 21.33
CA VAL A 73 15.24 -38.70 20.70
C VAL A 73 16.54 -38.91 21.49
N THR A 74 16.42 -39.03 22.81
CA THR A 74 17.56 -39.15 23.74
C THR A 74 18.03 -40.59 23.90
N GLU A 75 17.13 -41.57 23.82
CA GLU A 75 17.48 -42.98 24.02
C GLU A 75 17.87 -43.68 22.72
N ASP A 76 18.73 -44.67 22.80
CA ASP A 76 19.11 -45.48 21.64
C ASP A 76 18.00 -46.45 21.22
N LEU A 77 17.93 -46.69 19.91
CA LEU A 77 16.95 -47.61 19.30
C LEU A 77 17.10 -49.04 19.81
N LEU A 78 18.30 -49.44 20.21
CA LEU A 78 18.62 -50.77 20.70
C LEU A 78 18.80 -50.76 22.23
N PRO A 79 18.48 -51.86 22.93
CA PRO A 79 18.88 -52.06 24.31
C PRO A 79 20.41 -52.02 24.46
N GLU A 80 20.92 -51.59 25.63
CA GLU A 80 22.36 -51.54 25.93
C GLU A 80 23.06 -52.91 25.78
N ASN A 81 22.26 -53.97 25.84
CA ASN A 81 22.65 -55.37 25.81
C ASN A 81 22.93 -55.89 24.37
N ILE A 82 22.61 -55.10 23.33
CA ILE A 82 22.77 -55.51 21.92
C ILE A 82 23.76 -54.60 21.20
N LYS A 83 24.86 -55.17 20.69
CA LYS A 83 25.89 -54.45 19.92
C LYS A 83 25.76 -54.73 18.43
N VAL A 84 25.81 -53.69 17.60
CA VAL A 84 25.69 -53.82 16.13
C VAL A 84 26.89 -53.20 15.45
N HIS A 85 27.44 -53.88 14.43
CA HIS A 85 28.61 -53.43 13.68
C HIS A 85 28.36 -52.20 12.81
N ARG A 86 27.13 -52.01 12.33
CA ARG A 86 26.71 -50.85 11.51
C ARG A 86 25.87 -49.88 12.31
N THR A 87 26.51 -49.17 13.24
CA THR A 87 25.89 -48.11 14.06
C THR A 87 25.31 -46.98 13.20
N ASP A 88 25.95 -46.64 12.08
CA ASP A 88 25.50 -45.59 11.15
C ASP A 88 24.07 -45.83 10.60
N LEU A 89 23.73 -47.09 10.33
CA LEU A 89 22.40 -47.45 9.81
C LEU A 89 21.33 -47.26 10.88
N ILE A 90 21.66 -47.53 12.14
CA ILE A 90 20.76 -47.35 13.29
C ILE A 90 20.58 -45.85 13.57
N SER A 91 21.65 -45.07 13.58
CA SER A 91 21.56 -43.61 13.76
C SER A 91 20.75 -42.92 12.65
N ARG A 92 20.96 -43.33 11.39
CA ARG A 92 20.16 -42.83 10.26
C ARG A 92 18.69 -43.26 10.38
N ALA A 93 18.44 -44.50 10.75
CA ALA A 93 17.09 -45.00 10.98
C ALA A 93 16.39 -44.24 12.10
N LYS A 94 17.09 -43.97 13.21
CA LYS A 94 16.58 -43.19 14.35
C LYS A 94 16.10 -41.82 13.87
N ALA A 95 16.92 -41.12 13.08
CA ALA A 95 16.56 -39.81 12.53
C ALA A 95 15.39 -39.89 11.53
N GLU A 96 15.44 -40.82 10.57
CA GLU A 96 14.38 -41.00 9.56
C GLU A 96 13.04 -41.42 10.18
N TRP A 97 13.07 -42.27 11.21
CA TRP A 97 11.88 -42.76 11.90
C TRP A 97 11.28 -41.71 12.81
N HIS A 98 12.11 -40.94 13.52
CA HIS A 98 11.64 -39.77 14.27
C HIS A 98 10.95 -38.77 13.37
N PHE A 99 11.59 -38.44 12.25
CA PHE A 99 10.99 -37.57 11.25
C PHE A 99 9.65 -38.15 10.75
N ALA A 100 9.59 -39.46 10.44
CA ALA A 100 8.38 -40.10 9.95
C ALA A 100 7.22 -40.04 10.95
N VAL A 101 7.50 -40.26 12.24
CA VAL A 101 6.49 -40.15 13.31
C VAL A 101 6.03 -38.70 13.46
N LEU A 102 6.96 -37.74 13.55
CA LEU A 102 6.63 -36.33 13.72
C LEU A 102 5.84 -35.78 12.53
N SER A 103 6.22 -36.14 11.31
CA SER A 103 5.51 -35.78 10.09
C SER A 103 4.09 -36.34 10.06
N SER A 104 3.89 -37.58 10.53
CA SER A 104 2.57 -38.21 10.62
C SER A 104 1.69 -37.53 11.69
N LYS A 105 2.25 -37.22 12.87
CA LYS A 105 1.56 -36.45 13.91
C LYS A 105 1.17 -35.05 13.44
N LEU A 106 2.06 -34.38 12.73
CA LEU A 106 1.81 -33.05 12.17
C LEU A 106 0.68 -33.10 11.12
N TYR A 107 0.66 -34.14 10.28
CA TYR A 107 -0.45 -34.37 9.35
C TYR A 107 -1.77 -34.62 10.08
N GLU A 108 -1.79 -35.42 11.15
CA GLU A 108 -3.00 -35.65 11.96
C GLU A 108 -3.52 -34.36 12.61
N LEU A 109 -2.63 -33.56 13.19
CA LEU A 109 -2.99 -32.26 13.78
C LEU A 109 -3.63 -31.33 12.74
N TYR A 110 -2.99 -31.14 11.58
CA TYR A 110 -3.58 -30.31 10.52
C TYR A 110 -4.83 -30.92 9.89
N GLY A 111 -4.92 -32.26 9.86
CA GLY A 111 -6.12 -32.97 9.44
C GLY A 111 -7.31 -32.63 10.34
N THR A 112 -7.11 -32.67 11.67
CA THR A 112 -8.17 -32.31 12.64
C THR A 112 -8.56 -30.84 12.55
N GLU A 113 -7.59 -29.91 12.48
CA GLU A 113 -7.89 -28.48 12.28
C GLU A 113 -8.66 -28.22 10.98
N LEU A 114 -8.33 -28.95 9.91
CA LEU A 114 -9.00 -28.82 8.62
C LEU A 114 -10.42 -29.41 8.64
N GLU A 115 -10.65 -30.49 9.39
CA GLU A 115 -11.98 -31.05 9.64
C GLU A 115 -12.86 -30.06 10.41
N ASP A 116 -12.33 -29.41 11.46
CA ASP A 116 -13.07 -28.37 12.19
C ASP A 116 -13.45 -27.19 11.27
N LEU A 117 -12.51 -26.74 10.43
CA LEU A 117 -12.77 -25.68 9.45
C LEU A 117 -13.79 -26.12 8.41
N LYS A 118 -13.73 -27.38 7.97
CA LYS A 118 -14.70 -27.97 7.06
C LYS A 118 -16.10 -27.97 7.67
N GLU A 119 -16.25 -28.36 8.93
CA GLU A 119 -17.54 -28.32 9.62
C GLU A 119 -18.11 -26.90 9.69
N LYS A 120 -17.28 -25.93 10.10
CA LYS A 120 -17.66 -24.51 10.13
C LYS A 120 -18.13 -24.02 8.77
N ILE A 121 -17.35 -24.28 7.71
CA ILE A 121 -17.69 -23.86 6.33
C ILE A 121 -18.94 -24.57 5.83
N ASN A 122 -19.14 -25.84 6.22
CA ASN A 122 -20.32 -26.58 5.82
C ASN A 122 -21.61 -26.06 6.49
N ALA A 123 -21.49 -25.51 7.70
CA ALA A 123 -22.59 -24.88 8.43
C ALA A 123 -22.97 -23.48 7.89
N LEU A 124 -22.08 -22.82 7.14
CA LEU A 124 -22.35 -21.50 6.57
C LEU A 124 -23.43 -21.56 5.47
N LYS A 125 -24.46 -20.74 5.64
CA LYS A 125 -25.51 -20.52 4.63
C LYS A 125 -25.16 -19.38 3.67
N GLU A 126 -24.48 -18.36 4.19
CA GLU A 126 -24.03 -17.18 3.44
C GLU A 126 -22.51 -17.07 3.49
N TYR A 127 -21.94 -16.29 2.58
CA TYR A 127 -20.51 -16.04 2.57
C TYR A 127 -20.10 -15.22 3.80
N ASP A 128 -19.11 -15.71 4.55
CA ASP A 128 -18.48 -14.96 5.63
C ASP A 128 -17.00 -14.71 5.30
N ASN A 129 -16.60 -13.44 5.35
CA ASN A 129 -15.21 -13.05 5.14
C ASN A 129 -14.29 -13.55 6.27
N LYS A 130 -14.80 -13.71 7.50
CA LYS A 130 -13.99 -14.25 8.62
C LYS A 130 -13.58 -15.69 8.35
N ALA A 131 -14.50 -16.52 7.89
CA ALA A 131 -14.21 -17.91 7.51
C ALA A 131 -13.17 -18.01 6.38
N TRP A 132 -13.21 -17.06 5.43
CA TRP A 132 -12.20 -16.96 4.38
C TRP A 132 -10.80 -16.61 4.92
N ASP A 133 -10.73 -15.67 5.86
CA ASP A 133 -9.48 -15.26 6.50
C ASP A 133 -8.90 -16.37 7.40
N GLU A 134 -9.75 -17.09 8.14
CA GLU A 134 -9.36 -18.27 8.93
C GLU A 134 -8.76 -19.37 8.03
N MET A 135 -9.41 -19.68 6.90
CA MET A 135 -8.92 -20.68 5.94
C MET A 135 -7.58 -20.27 5.31
N LYS A 136 -7.40 -18.99 4.98
CA LYS A 136 -6.09 -18.48 4.50
C LYS A 136 -5.01 -18.62 5.57
N ALA A 137 -5.31 -18.28 6.82
CA ALA A 137 -4.36 -18.40 7.91
C ALA A 137 -3.93 -19.86 8.13
N PHE A 138 -4.88 -20.80 8.09
CA PHE A 138 -4.59 -22.24 8.12
C PHE A 138 -3.70 -22.66 6.94
N TRP A 139 -4.07 -22.27 5.71
CA TRP A 139 -3.29 -22.63 4.52
C TRP A 139 -1.87 -22.08 4.57
N SER A 140 -1.66 -20.85 5.07
CA SER A 140 -0.32 -20.30 5.26
C SER A 140 0.52 -21.14 6.25
N LYS A 141 -0.08 -21.66 7.33
CA LYS A 141 0.61 -22.57 8.26
C LYS A 141 1.01 -23.87 7.57
N VAL A 142 0.08 -24.50 6.85
CA VAL A 142 0.34 -25.74 6.11
C VAL A 142 1.41 -25.54 5.05
N GLN A 143 1.32 -24.47 4.25
CA GLN A 143 2.28 -24.15 3.20
C GLN A 143 3.69 -23.93 3.77
N LYS A 144 3.82 -23.28 4.93
CA LYS A 144 5.11 -23.14 5.63
C LYS A 144 5.70 -24.52 5.95
N GLN A 145 4.91 -25.44 6.49
CA GLN A 145 5.37 -26.79 6.82
C GLN A 145 5.71 -27.64 5.59
N ILE A 146 5.01 -27.43 4.47
CA ILE A 146 5.34 -28.06 3.18
C ILE A 146 6.68 -27.52 2.65
N PHE A 147 6.88 -26.20 2.70
CA PHE A 147 8.12 -25.56 2.24
C PHE A 147 9.32 -25.98 3.09
N GLU A 148 9.14 -26.07 4.41
CA GLU A 148 10.15 -26.57 5.36
C GLU A 148 10.39 -28.09 5.21
N LYS A 149 9.64 -28.78 4.34
CA LYS A 149 9.72 -30.23 4.10
C LYS A 149 9.49 -31.07 5.37
N ASN A 150 8.69 -30.56 6.31
CA ASN A 150 8.32 -31.28 7.53
C ASN A 150 7.19 -32.30 7.29
N LEU A 151 6.48 -32.17 6.16
CA LEU A 151 5.42 -33.08 5.73
C LEU A 151 5.89 -33.97 4.58
N PHE A 152 5.48 -35.24 4.59
CA PHE A 152 5.60 -36.08 3.41
C PHE A 152 4.79 -35.51 2.25
N ARG A 153 5.30 -35.67 1.03
CA ARG A 153 4.64 -35.18 -0.19
C ARG A 153 3.18 -35.64 -0.29
N GLU A 154 2.90 -36.91 -0.02
CA GLU A 154 1.54 -37.46 -0.04
C GLU A 154 0.61 -36.79 0.99
N HIS A 155 1.13 -36.43 2.17
CA HIS A 155 0.37 -35.73 3.21
C HIS A 155 0.10 -34.29 2.82
N ALA A 156 1.11 -33.62 2.25
CA ALA A 156 0.99 -32.27 1.71
C ALA A 156 -0.05 -32.19 0.59
N ASP A 157 0.00 -33.15 -0.36
CA ASP A 157 -0.93 -33.22 -1.48
C ASP A 157 -2.37 -33.39 -0.99
N LYS A 158 -2.62 -34.31 -0.04
CA LYS A 158 -3.95 -34.51 0.56
C LYS A 158 -4.49 -33.27 1.27
N LEU A 159 -3.67 -32.63 2.11
CA LEU A 159 -4.07 -31.40 2.82
C LEU A 159 -4.36 -30.26 1.83
N SER A 160 -3.57 -30.16 0.75
CA SER A 160 -3.77 -29.18 -0.32
C SER A 160 -5.08 -29.42 -1.07
N GLU A 161 -5.37 -30.65 -1.49
CA GLU A 161 -6.62 -31.00 -2.17
C GLU A 161 -7.85 -30.68 -1.31
N GLN A 162 -7.83 -31.06 -0.04
CA GLN A 162 -8.92 -30.78 0.90
C GLN A 162 -9.09 -29.27 1.13
N THR A 163 -7.99 -28.54 1.32
CA THR A 163 -8.01 -27.08 1.48
C THR A 163 -8.56 -26.38 0.22
N ASN A 164 -8.15 -26.82 -0.97
CA ASN A 164 -8.63 -26.30 -2.25
C ASN A 164 -10.13 -26.57 -2.47
N ALA A 165 -10.63 -27.73 -2.04
CA ALA A 165 -12.05 -28.03 -2.09
C ALA A 165 -12.86 -27.07 -1.21
N LEU A 166 -12.37 -26.75 0.00
CA LEU A 166 -13.03 -25.78 0.89
C LEU A 166 -12.97 -24.36 0.34
N PHE A 167 -11.85 -23.93 -0.23
CA PHE A 167 -11.76 -22.64 -0.91
C PHE A 167 -12.71 -22.54 -2.10
N SER A 168 -12.88 -23.62 -2.87
CA SER A 168 -13.83 -23.67 -3.98
C SER A 168 -15.26 -23.49 -3.48
N ARG A 169 -15.65 -24.17 -2.40
CA ARG A 169 -16.97 -23.99 -1.75
C ARG A 169 -17.19 -22.56 -1.25
N LEU A 170 -16.20 -21.96 -0.60
CA LEU A 170 -16.30 -20.55 -0.16
C LEU A 170 -16.42 -19.58 -1.33
N LYS A 171 -15.69 -19.83 -2.43
CA LYS A 171 -15.81 -19.04 -3.67
C LYS A 171 -17.21 -19.15 -4.27
N GLU A 172 -17.82 -20.33 -4.25
CA GLU A 172 -19.20 -20.53 -4.71
C GLU A 172 -20.23 -19.78 -3.83
N LEU A 173 -20.06 -19.78 -2.51
CA LEU A 173 -20.92 -18.98 -1.62
C LEU A 173 -20.76 -17.48 -1.91
N ARG A 174 -19.52 -17.04 -2.16
CA ARG A 174 -19.24 -15.64 -2.52
C ARG A 174 -19.88 -15.23 -3.84
N THR A 175 -19.80 -16.08 -4.86
CA THR A 175 -20.42 -15.78 -6.17
C THR A 175 -21.94 -15.77 -6.08
N LYS A 176 -22.55 -16.67 -5.28
CA LYS A 176 -24.00 -16.64 -5.01
C LYS A 176 -24.42 -15.35 -4.31
N ALA A 177 -23.75 -14.97 -3.22
CA ALA A 177 -24.02 -13.73 -2.50
C ALA A 177 -23.90 -12.49 -3.40
N ASN A 178 -22.84 -12.43 -4.24
CA ASN A 178 -22.69 -11.34 -5.20
C ASN A 178 -23.81 -11.31 -6.25
N ALA A 179 -24.23 -12.46 -6.77
CA ALA A 179 -25.32 -12.54 -7.74
C ALA A 179 -26.67 -12.13 -7.13
N GLU A 180 -26.92 -12.47 -5.86
CA GLU A 180 -28.10 -12.03 -5.12
C GLU A 180 -28.07 -10.52 -4.88
N LEU A 181 -26.93 -9.98 -4.45
CA LEU A 181 -26.74 -8.54 -4.31
C LEU A 181 -26.91 -7.79 -5.64
N GLU A 182 -26.44 -8.34 -6.75
CA GLU A 182 -26.65 -7.76 -8.08
C GLU A 182 -28.12 -7.73 -8.48
N LYS A 183 -28.89 -8.79 -8.19
CA LYS A 183 -30.34 -8.82 -8.46
C LYS A 183 -31.08 -7.80 -7.61
N VAL A 184 -30.87 -7.81 -6.30
CA VAL A 184 -31.48 -6.85 -5.38
C VAL A 184 -31.08 -5.42 -5.74
N SER A 185 -29.81 -5.18 -6.05
CA SER A 185 -29.32 -3.87 -6.47
C SER A 185 -29.99 -3.38 -7.74
N LYS A 186 -30.19 -4.24 -8.75
CA LYS A 186 -30.91 -3.86 -9.99
C LYS A 186 -32.36 -3.50 -9.72
N GLU A 187 -33.08 -4.31 -8.95
CA GLU A 187 -34.48 -4.03 -8.59
C GLU A 187 -34.61 -2.69 -7.85
N LYS A 188 -33.73 -2.44 -6.87
CA LYS A 188 -33.70 -1.15 -6.16
C LYS A 188 -33.30 -0.02 -7.09
N PHE A 189 -32.29 -0.22 -7.94
CA PHE A 189 -31.83 0.78 -8.90
C PHE A 189 -32.96 1.23 -9.83
N ASP A 190 -33.80 0.30 -10.30
CA ASP A 190 -34.94 0.60 -11.15
C ASP A 190 -36.01 1.40 -10.39
N VAL A 191 -36.31 1.03 -9.14
CA VAL A 191 -37.24 1.77 -8.27
C VAL A 191 -36.77 3.21 -8.03
N PHE A 192 -35.50 3.39 -7.70
CA PHE A 192 -34.92 4.72 -7.49
C PHE A 192 -34.84 5.53 -8.78
N SER A 193 -34.54 4.88 -9.91
CA SER A 193 -34.50 5.54 -11.22
C SER A 193 -35.89 6.04 -11.63
N ALA A 194 -36.92 5.20 -11.49
CA ALA A 194 -38.30 5.60 -11.78
C ALA A 194 -38.75 6.80 -10.92
N ARG A 195 -38.44 6.81 -9.62
CA ARG A 195 -38.73 7.96 -8.73
C ARG A 195 -37.98 9.23 -9.15
N LEU A 196 -36.75 9.11 -9.62
CA LEU A 196 -35.99 10.26 -10.13
C LEU A 196 -36.53 10.77 -11.46
N ASP A 197 -37.01 9.88 -12.33
CA ASP A 197 -37.63 10.25 -13.60
C ASP A 197 -38.96 10.99 -13.35
N GLU A 198 -39.79 10.52 -12.41
CA GLU A 198 -41.00 11.23 -11.97
C GLU A 198 -40.68 12.63 -11.42
N ILE A 199 -39.61 12.77 -10.63
CA ILE A 199 -39.15 14.07 -10.17
C ILE A 199 -38.67 14.93 -11.34
N GLY A 200 -37.92 14.36 -12.28
CA GLY A 200 -37.49 15.03 -13.50
C GLY A 200 -38.67 15.65 -14.26
N GLU A 201 -39.74 14.88 -14.45
CA GLU A 201 -40.97 15.38 -15.07
C GLU A 201 -41.64 16.50 -14.26
N LYS A 202 -41.74 16.37 -12.92
CA LYS A 202 -42.31 17.41 -12.05
C LYS A 202 -41.51 18.71 -12.15
N VAL A 203 -40.19 18.61 -12.26
CA VAL A 203 -39.28 19.74 -12.44
C VAL A 203 -39.47 20.38 -13.81
N GLU A 204 -39.68 19.61 -14.87
CA GLU A 204 -39.98 20.12 -16.21
C GLU A 204 -41.34 20.81 -16.29
N LYS A 205 -42.37 20.23 -15.67
CA LYS A 205 -43.73 20.78 -15.58
C LYS A 205 -43.83 22.05 -14.70
N GLY A 206 -42.73 22.46 -14.05
CA GLY A 206 -42.67 23.69 -13.26
C GLY A 206 -43.45 23.63 -11.94
N LEU A 207 -43.75 22.42 -11.45
CA LEU A 207 -44.38 22.22 -10.15
C LEU A 207 -43.41 22.67 -9.04
N GLY A 208 -43.96 23.06 -7.88
CA GLY A 208 -43.23 23.75 -6.82
C GLY A 208 -41.84 23.17 -6.52
N LEU A 209 -40.80 23.98 -6.72
CA LEU A 209 -39.39 23.56 -6.61
C LEU A 209 -38.98 23.20 -5.16
N ASN A 210 -39.63 23.79 -4.15
CA ASN A 210 -39.35 23.52 -2.74
C ASN A 210 -39.79 22.11 -2.31
N PRO A 211 -41.06 21.69 -2.53
CA PRO A 211 -41.48 20.31 -2.29
C PRO A 211 -40.60 19.28 -3.01
N ILE A 212 -40.26 19.53 -4.27
CA ILE A 212 -39.40 18.63 -5.06
C ILE A 212 -37.99 18.53 -4.45
N PHE A 213 -37.44 19.63 -3.95
CA PHE A 213 -36.14 19.61 -3.30
C PHE A 213 -36.12 18.79 -2.01
N GLU A 214 -37.20 18.84 -1.22
CA GLU A 214 -37.34 17.99 -0.02
C GLU A 214 -37.60 16.51 -0.39
N GLU A 215 -38.35 16.23 -1.46
CA GLU A 215 -38.49 14.87 -2.01
C GLU A 215 -37.13 14.28 -2.43
N LEU A 216 -36.30 15.06 -3.14
CA LEU A 216 -34.94 14.64 -3.51
C LEU A 216 -34.04 14.37 -2.29
N LYS A 217 -34.18 15.14 -1.20
CA LYS A 217 -33.46 14.86 0.05
C LYS A 217 -33.91 13.55 0.68
N LYS A 218 -35.21 13.25 0.67
CA LYS A 218 -35.73 11.97 1.17
C LYS A 218 -35.15 10.81 0.37
N ILE A 219 -35.18 10.90 -0.97
CA ILE A 219 -34.56 9.91 -1.86
C ILE A 219 -33.06 9.77 -1.58
N GLN A 220 -32.35 10.87 -1.34
CA GLN A 220 -30.92 10.83 -1.01
C GLN A 220 -30.65 10.14 0.33
N ASN A 221 -31.50 10.33 1.33
CA ASN A 221 -31.38 9.65 2.62
C ASN A 221 -31.69 8.15 2.47
N GLU A 222 -32.80 7.80 1.83
CA GLU A 222 -33.15 6.41 1.53
C GLU A 222 -32.03 5.72 0.73
N PHE A 223 -31.45 6.41 -0.27
CA PHE A 223 -30.33 5.90 -1.06
C PHE A 223 -29.08 5.59 -0.21
N LYS A 224 -28.80 6.38 0.82
CA LYS A 224 -27.64 6.15 1.71
C LYS A 224 -27.83 4.89 2.54
N ASP A 225 -29.06 4.64 2.97
CA ASP A 225 -29.43 3.53 3.86
C ASP A 225 -29.59 2.21 3.08
N THR A 226 -29.92 2.27 1.79
CA THR A 226 -29.97 1.07 0.94
C THR A 226 -28.60 0.60 0.45
N GLU A 227 -28.44 -0.71 0.42
CA GLU A 227 -27.27 -1.38 -0.15
C GLU A 227 -27.41 -1.53 -1.67
N PHE A 228 -26.31 -1.28 -2.38
CA PHE A 228 -26.20 -1.38 -3.83
C PHE A 228 -24.84 -1.95 -4.21
N THR A 229 -24.73 -2.46 -5.42
CA THR A 229 -23.42 -2.66 -6.03
C THR A 229 -22.70 -1.31 -6.18
N ARG A 230 -21.37 -1.33 -6.15
CA ARG A 230 -20.56 -0.12 -6.33
C ARG A 230 -20.89 0.62 -7.63
N GLN A 231 -21.19 -0.12 -8.69
CA GLN A 231 -21.50 0.44 -10.00
C GLN A 231 -22.87 1.15 -9.99
N ASP A 232 -23.91 0.49 -9.49
CA ASP A 232 -25.27 1.06 -9.45
C ASP A 232 -25.33 2.25 -8.49
N ARG A 233 -24.63 2.16 -7.34
CA ARG A 233 -24.48 3.28 -6.40
C ARG A 233 -23.89 4.51 -7.08
N SER A 234 -22.82 4.34 -7.86
CA SER A 234 -22.16 5.44 -8.57
C SER A 234 -23.08 6.05 -9.65
N LYS A 235 -23.77 5.22 -10.43
CA LYS A 235 -24.73 5.67 -11.45
C LYS A 235 -25.88 6.45 -10.82
N LEU A 236 -26.48 5.91 -9.76
CA LEU A 236 -27.62 6.53 -9.09
C LEU A 236 -27.21 7.83 -8.39
N TRP A 237 -26.03 7.87 -7.76
CA TRP A 237 -25.49 9.10 -7.18
C TRP A 237 -25.34 10.22 -8.21
N LYS A 238 -24.83 9.92 -9.42
CA LYS A 238 -24.74 10.90 -10.51
C LYS A 238 -26.13 11.41 -10.92
N ARG A 239 -27.12 10.52 -11.08
CA ARG A 239 -28.50 10.91 -11.42
C ARG A 239 -29.15 11.78 -10.33
N ILE A 240 -28.95 11.45 -9.05
CA ILE A 240 -29.41 12.25 -7.92
C ILE A 240 -28.76 13.64 -7.95
N ASP A 241 -27.44 13.72 -8.13
CA ASP A 241 -26.70 14.99 -8.21
C ASP A 241 -27.15 15.85 -9.41
N GLU A 242 -27.33 15.24 -10.58
CA GLU A 242 -27.88 15.90 -11.78
C GLU A 242 -29.29 16.45 -11.52
N SER A 243 -30.15 15.69 -10.86
CA SER A 243 -31.49 16.13 -10.49
C SER A 243 -31.45 17.31 -9.51
N PHE A 244 -30.56 17.28 -8.52
CA PHE A 244 -30.34 18.42 -7.62
C PHE A 244 -29.80 19.65 -8.35
N LYS A 245 -28.89 19.47 -9.32
CA LYS A 245 -28.37 20.57 -10.15
C LYS A 245 -29.49 21.21 -10.95
N LYS A 246 -30.32 20.42 -11.63
CA LYS A 246 -31.49 20.91 -12.38
C LYS A 246 -32.45 21.70 -11.49
N VAL A 247 -32.79 21.18 -10.31
CA VAL A 247 -33.67 21.88 -9.35
C VAL A 247 -33.04 23.17 -8.84
N LYS A 248 -31.75 23.15 -8.47
CA LYS A 248 -31.03 24.34 -7.99
C LYS A 248 -30.89 25.40 -9.06
N GLU A 249 -30.63 25.02 -10.31
CA GLU A 249 -30.54 25.94 -11.44
C GLU A 249 -31.89 26.64 -11.70
N LYS A 250 -33.01 25.90 -11.63
CA LYS A 250 -34.34 26.52 -11.74
C LYS A 250 -34.71 27.38 -10.53
N LYS A 251 -34.24 27.03 -9.33
CA LYS A 251 -34.60 27.73 -8.07
C LYS A 251 -33.75 28.97 -7.80
N TYR A 252 -32.46 28.93 -8.16
CA TYR A 252 -31.48 29.95 -7.81
C TYR A 252 -30.78 30.57 -9.04
N GLY A 253 -31.10 30.12 -10.25
CA GLY A 253 -30.40 30.48 -11.48
C GLY A 253 -29.14 29.63 -11.70
N LYS A 254 -28.57 29.70 -12.91
CA LYS A 254 -27.26 29.09 -13.17
C LYS A 254 -26.24 29.72 -12.22
N PRO A 255 -25.49 28.91 -11.44
CA PRO A 255 -24.34 29.45 -10.76
C PRO A 255 -23.36 29.91 -11.84
N GLN A 256 -23.22 31.23 -11.97
CA GLN A 256 -22.13 31.83 -12.73
C GLN A 256 -20.85 31.17 -12.22
N SER A 257 -20.04 30.61 -13.12
CA SER A 257 -18.83 29.84 -12.79
C SER A 257 -17.82 30.71 -12.04
N SER A 258 -18.06 30.91 -10.75
CA SER A 258 -17.26 31.70 -9.83
C SER A 258 -16.26 30.76 -9.17
N GLY A 259 -15.34 30.23 -9.99
CA GLY A 259 -14.06 29.62 -9.61
C GLY A 259 -14.11 28.37 -8.73
N GLY A 260 -13.22 27.42 -8.98
CA GLY A 260 -13.06 26.19 -8.17
C GLY A 260 -12.68 26.46 -6.70
N GLY A 261 -12.26 25.41 -5.98
CA GLY A 261 -11.89 25.46 -4.56
C GLY A 261 -11.00 26.65 -4.18
N VAL A 262 -10.07 27.01 -5.07
CA VAL A 262 -9.21 28.21 -5.01
C VAL A 262 -10.00 29.51 -4.78
N SER A 263 -11.10 29.76 -5.49
CA SER A 263 -11.89 31.01 -5.34
C SER A 263 -12.63 31.09 -4.00
N ARG A 264 -12.97 29.94 -3.40
CA ARG A 264 -13.57 29.90 -2.07
C ARG A 264 -12.51 30.17 -1.00
N ILE A 265 -11.33 29.57 -1.13
CA ILE A 265 -10.23 29.77 -0.18
C ILE A 265 -9.73 31.22 -0.25
N GLU A 266 -9.61 31.80 -1.46
CA GLU A 266 -9.25 33.21 -1.67
C GLU A 266 -10.23 34.17 -0.98
N ARG A 267 -11.55 33.96 -1.13
CA ARG A 267 -12.55 34.79 -0.44
C ARG A 267 -12.44 34.71 1.09
N ARG A 268 -12.13 33.53 1.64
CA ARG A 268 -11.89 33.36 3.09
C ARG A 268 -10.61 34.05 3.54
N TYR A 269 -9.55 33.95 2.73
CA TYR A 269 -8.26 34.60 2.98
C TYR A 269 -8.41 36.13 2.99
N GLN A 270 -9.07 36.71 1.99
CA GLN A 270 -9.33 38.16 1.94
C GLN A 270 -10.22 38.65 3.11
N GLY A 271 -11.21 37.84 3.50
CA GLY A 271 -12.03 38.11 4.67
C GLY A 271 -11.23 38.11 5.97
N LEU A 272 -10.29 37.16 6.11
CA LEU A 272 -9.39 37.06 7.27
C LEU A 272 -8.42 38.25 7.31
N LEU A 273 -7.82 38.64 6.19
CA LEU A 273 -6.97 39.83 6.12
C LEU A 273 -7.70 41.10 6.57
N SER A 274 -8.95 41.26 6.13
CA SER A 274 -9.78 42.39 6.55
C SER A 274 -10.12 42.36 8.04
N ALA A 275 -10.20 41.17 8.66
CA ALA A 275 -10.41 41.01 10.09
C ALA A 275 -9.14 41.31 10.91
N ILE A 276 -7.98 40.89 10.39
CA ILE A 276 -6.65 41.17 10.95
C ILE A 276 -6.41 42.68 10.98
N ASP A 277 -6.58 43.40 9.86
CA ASP A 277 -6.41 44.87 9.80
C ASP A 277 -7.34 45.60 10.79
N LYS A 278 -8.60 45.17 10.93
CA LYS A 278 -9.52 45.73 11.93
C LYS A 278 -9.04 45.49 13.36
N MET A 279 -8.46 44.33 13.64
CA MET A 279 -7.96 43.98 14.97
C MET A 279 -6.68 44.75 15.30
N GLU A 280 -5.74 44.85 14.36
CA GLU A 280 -4.53 45.67 14.49
C GLU A 280 -4.87 47.15 14.75
N ARG A 281 -5.82 47.72 13.99
CA ARG A 281 -6.32 49.09 14.23
C ARG A 281 -7.00 49.24 15.60
N SER A 282 -7.66 48.18 16.10
CA SER A 282 -8.26 48.23 17.42
C SER A 282 -7.22 48.17 18.54
N ILE A 283 -6.16 47.37 18.39
CA ILE A 283 -5.04 47.31 19.35
C ILE A 283 -4.28 48.64 19.34
N ALA A 284 -4.04 49.22 18.17
CA ALA A 284 -3.36 50.50 18.05
C ALA A 284 -4.13 51.66 18.73
N ARG A 285 -5.46 51.63 18.71
CA ARG A 285 -6.29 52.59 19.47
C ARG A 285 -6.16 52.39 20.98
N ASP A 286 -6.26 51.14 21.44
CA ASP A 286 -6.11 50.83 22.86
C ASP A 286 -4.70 51.19 23.38
N GLN A 287 -3.66 51.00 22.58
CA GLN A 287 -2.29 51.40 22.94
C GLN A 287 -2.16 52.92 23.07
N LYS A 288 -2.84 53.69 22.20
CA LYS A 288 -2.91 55.14 22.34
C LYS A 288 -3.63 55.55 23.62
N ASP A 289 -4.69 54.84 24.00
CA ASP A 289 -5.41 55.08 25.26
C ASP A 289 -4.53 54.79 26.48
N ILE A 290 -3.74 53.70 26.47
CA ILE A 290 -2.75 53.41 27.53
C ILE A 290 -1.73 54.54 27.62
N ASN A 291 -1.12 54.93 26.49
CA ASN A 291 -0.11 55.98 26.47
C ASN A 291 -0.67 57.31 26.98
N PHE A 292 -1.93 57.62 26.66
CA PHE A 292 -2.62 58.81 27.17
C PHE A 292 -2.85 58.74 28.69
N GLN A 293 -3.32 57.60 29.21
CA GLN A 293 -3.53 57.44 30.65
C GLN A 293 -2.22 57.40 31.42
N SER A 294 -1.16 56.78 30.88
CA SER A 294 0.17 56.72 31.50
C SER A 294 0.74 58.12 31.67
N LYS A 295 0.75 58.93 30.60
CA LYS A 295 1.19 60.34 30.68
C LYS A 295 0.43 61.13 31.74
N LYS A 296 -0.87 60.85 31.90
CA LYS A 296 -1.69 61.53 32.91
C LYS A 296 -1.46 61.00 34.32
N VAL A 297 -1.09 59.73 34.50
CA VAL A 297 -0.66 59.19 35.81
C VAL A 297 0.57 59.94 36.29
N ASP A 298 1.54 60.17 35.39
CA ASP A 298 2.80 60.84 35.71
C ASP A 298 2.60 62.34 36.05
N GLU A 299 1.53 62.96 35.55
CA GLU A 299 1.19 64.37 35.76
C GLU A 299 0.20 64.63 36.93
N THR A 300 -0.30 63.60 37.62
CA THR A 300 -1.40 63.75 38.60
C THR A 300 -0.96 63.58 40.06
N ASP A 301 -1.17 64.61 40.88
CA ASP A 301 -0.78 64.61 42.32
C ASP A 301 -1.79 63.90 43.27
N GLY A 302 -3.00 63.57 42.79
CA GLY A 302 -4.06 62.96 43.62
C GLY A 302 -3.98 61.44 43.69
N GLN A 303 -3.77 60.87 44.89
CA GLN A 303 -3.65 59.41 45.11
C GLN A 303 -4.83 58.59 44.55
N LEU A 304 -6.07 59.07 44.71
CA LEU A 304 -7.27 58.39 44.22
C LEU A 304 -7.40 58.48 42.69
N GLU A 305 -7.02 59.60 42.09
CA GLU A 305 -7.05 59.78 40.64
C GLU A 305 -5.97 58.92 39.97
N MET A 306 -4.78 58.84 40.56
CA MET A 306 -3.72 57.92 40.16
C MET A 306 -4.21 56.45 40.19
N GLN A 307 -4.88 56.01 41.27
CA GLN A 307 -5.42 54.66 41.36
C GLN A 307 -6.50 54.36 40.31
N ILE A 308 -7.40 55.31 40.03
CA ILE A 308 -8.43 55.17 38.98
C ILE A 308 -7.77 55.05 37.60
N ARG A 309 -6.73 55.85 37.32
CA ARG A 309 -6.02 55.80 36.03
C ARG A 309 -5.20 54.52 35.89
N GLN A 310 -4.52 54.06 36.94
CA GLN A 310 -3.84 52.76 36.97
C GLN A 310 -4.81 51.60 36.74
N ALA A 311 -6.00 51.63 37.35
CA ALA A 311 -7.04 50.63 37.10
C ALA A 311 -7.53 50.67 35.64
N LYS A 312 -7.69 51.85 35.04
CA LYS A 312 -8.04 52.00 33.61
C LYS A 312 -6.94 51.46 32.69
N ILE A 313 -5.67 51.69 33.00
CA ILE A 313 -4.53 51.14 32.26
C ILE A 313 -4.58 49.62 32.29
N LYS A 314 -4.68 49.01 33.47
CA LYS A 314 -4.79 47.55 33.62
C LYS A 314 -5.98 46.97 32.85
N MET A 315 -7.14 47.63 32.89
CA MET A 315 -8.31 47.20 32.11
C MET A 315 -8.08 47.26 30.59
N ILE A 316 -7.36 48.27 30.11
CA ILE A 316 -7.04 48.39 28.67
C ILE A 316 -5.94 47.39 28.29
N GLU A 317 -4.96 47.11 29.17
CA GLU A 317 -3.93 46.09 28.98
C GLU A 317 -4.52 44.69 28.84
N GLU A 318 -5.45 44.31 29.72
CA GLU A 318 -6.17 43.03 29.62
C GLU A 318 -6.95 42.93 28.30
N ARG A 319 -7.58 44.04 27.88
CA ARG A 319 -8.28 44.12 26.60
C ARG A 319 -7.32 43.97 25.42
N ILE A 320 -6.14 44.57 25.47
CA ILE A 320 -5.09 44.43 24.45
C ILE A 320 -4.57 43.00 24.41
N ASN A 321 -4.29 42.38 25.56
CA ASN A 321 -3.81 41.00 25.63
C ASN A 321 -4.81 40.04 25.00
N SER A 322 -6.10 40.15 25.35
CA SER A 322 -7.16 39.34 24.71
C SER A 322 -7.26 39.57 23.19
N LYS A 323 -7.01 40.79 22.71
CA LYS A 323 -6.97 41.08 21.26
C LYS A 323 -5.71 40.55 20.59
N LYS A 324 -4.55 40.60 21.24
CA LYS A 324 -3.29 40.04 20.73
C LYS A 324 -3.37 38.52 20.61
N ASP A 325 -3.97 37.84 21.58
CA ASP A 325 -4.18 36.38 21.52
C ASP A 325 -5.05 36.00 20.32
N LYS A 326 -6.16 36.70 20.12
CA LYS A 326 -7.03 36.51 18.94
C LYS A 326 -6.34 36.86 17.63
N LEU A 327 -5.49 37.89 17.62
CA LEU A 327 -4.71 38.26 16.45
C LEU A 327 -3.70 37.15 16.09
N ASN A 328 -3.04 36.57 17.08
CA ASN A 328 -2.12 35.46 16.89
C ASN A 328 -2.83 34.21 16.34
N GLU A 329 -4.01 33.88 16.87
CA GLU A 329 -4.86 32.82 16.32
C GLU A 329 -5.23 33.10 14.86
N MET A 330 -5.65 34.33 14.53
CA MET A 330 -5.96 34.71 13.16
C MET A 330 -4.73 34.62 12.24
N LEU A 331 -3.55 35.03 12.69
CA LEU A 331 -2.31 34.91 11.91
C LEU A 331 -1.95 33.44 11.65
N ALA A 332 -2.12 32.55 12.63
CA ALA A 332 -1.94 31.11 12.42
C ALA A 332 -2.94 30.54 11.41
N THR A 333 -4.21 30.98 11.45
CA THR A 333 -5.18 30.57 10.42
C THR A 333 -4.85 31.16 9.04
N ARG A 334 -4.19 32.32 8.99
CA ARG A 334 -3.74 32.95 7.74
C ARG A 334 -2.69 32.07 7.06
N THR A 335 -1.66 31.65 7.81
CA THR A 335 -0.59 30.78 7.29
C THR A 335 -1.14 29.43 6.84
N ASP A 336 -2.13 28.88 7.56
CA ASP A 336 -2.81 27.64 7.16
C ASP A 336 -3.60 27.79 5.86
N LEU A 337 -4.29 28.92 5.67
CA LEU A 337 -5.03 29.21 4.44
C LEU A 337 -4.09 29.45 3.26
N GLU A 338 -2.98 30.16 3.45
CA GLU A 338 -1.91 30.34 2.44
C GLU A 338 -1.36 28.99 1.98
N ALA A 339 -0.96 28.12 2.92
CA ALA A 339 -0.46 26.78 2.61
C ALA A 339 -1.50 25.91 1.87
N ARG A 340 -2.80 26.07 2.19
CA ARG A 340 -3.89 25.38 1.46
C ARG A 340 -4.11 25.96 0.06
N MET A 341 -4.01 27.28 -0.11
CA MET A 341 -4.11 27.92 -1.42
C MET A 341 -2.98 27.48 -2.34
N GLU A 342 -1.73 27.43 -1.85
CA GLU A 342 -0.59 26.95 -2.62
C GLU A 342 -0.77 25.49 -3.04
N LYS A 343 -1.22 24.62 -2.12
CA LYS A 343 -1.52 23.21 -2.43
C LYS A 343 -2.62 23.07 -3.48
N GLU A 344 -3.67 23.89 -3.43
CA GLU A 344 -4.75 23.87 -4.42
C GLU A 344 -4.30 24.45 -5.78
N LYS A 345 -3.50 25.52 -5.79
CA LYS A 345 -2.90 26.09 -7.02
C LYS A 345 -1.96 25.09 -7.69
N ALA A 346 -1.05 24.48 -6.94
CA ALA A 346 -0.16 23.44 -7.46
C ALA A 346 -0.92 22.21 -7.98
N ARG A 347 -2.04 21.83 -7.35
CA ARG A 347 -2.91 20.77 -7.86
C ARG A 347 -3.63 21.20 -9.14
N ALA A 348 -4.10 22.44 -9.22
CA ALA A 348 -4.74 22.98 -10.41
C ALA A 348 -3.75 23.04 -11.60
N GLU A 349 -2.53 23.49 -11.37
CA GLU A 349 -1.44 23.51 -12.36
C GLU A 349 -1.10 22.11 -12.85
N LYS A 350 -0.90 21.13 -11.94
CA LYS A 350 -0.69 19.72 -12.33
C LYS A 350 -1.83 19.13 -13.14
N VAL A 351 -3.08 19.55 -12.88
CA VAL A 351 -4.24 19.11 -13.66
C VAL A 351 -4.29 19.80 -15.03
N LEU A 352 -3.85 21.06 -15.13
CA LEU A 352 -3.72 21.77 -16.41
C LEU A 352 -2.60 21.18 -17.25
N GLU A 353 -1.41 20.95 -16.69
CA GLU A 353 -0.29 20.29 -17.36
C GLU A 353 -0.67 18.90 -17.87
N LYS A 354 -1.36 18.09 -17.06
CA LYS A 354 -1.86 16.78 -17.50
C LYS A 354 -2.84 16.90 -18.68
N LYS A 355 -3.73 17.89 -18.67
CA LYS A 355 -4.66 18.14 -19.77
C LYS A 355 -3.95 18.62 -21.04
N GLU A 356 -2.90 19.44 -20.91
CA GLU A 356 -2.09 19.89 -22.04
C GLU A 356 -1.24 18.74 -22.61
N LEU A 357 -0.63 17.93 -21.76
CA LEU A 357 0.08 16.71 -22.17
C LEU A 357 -0.84 15.72 -22.87
N GLU A 358 -2.10 15.56 -22.41
CA GLU A 358 -3.09 14.74 -23.09
C GLU A 358 -3.51 15.31 -24.46
N LYS A 359 -3.62 16.64 -24.59
CA LYS A 359 -3.89 17.29 -25.88
C LYS A 359 -2.73 17.14 -26.86
N VAL A 360 -1.49 17.40 -26.41
CA VAL A 360 -0.28 17.20 -27.22
C VAL A 360 -0.12 15.74 -27.63
N LYS A 361 -0.40 14.79 -26.73
CA LYS A 361 -0.41 13.35 -27.06
C LYS A 361 -1.47 13.00 -28.12
N LYS A 362 -2.64 13.64 -28.10
CA LYS A 362 -3.67 13.44 -29.14
C LYS A 362 -3.24 14.04 -30.47
N GLU A 363 -2.73 15.27 -30.47
CA GLU A 363 -2.25 15.95 -31.69
C GLU A 363 -1.04 15.22 -32.31
N MET A 364 -0.12 14.67 -31.51
CA MET A 364 0.98 13.85 -32.02
C MET A 364 0.48 12.52 -32.60
N LYS A 365 -0.51 11.87 -31.98
CA LYS A 365 -1.13 10.66 -32.53
C LYS A 365 -1.82 10.94 -33.86
N GLU A 366 -2.47 12.09 -34.01
CA GLU A 366 -3.10 12.52 -35.26
C GLU A 366 -2.07 12.83 -36.35
N LYS A 367 -0.95 13.49 -36.02
CA LYS A 367 0.14 13.77 -36.96
C LYS A 367 0.89 12.51 -37.42
N ILE A 368 1.13 11.57 -36.51
CA ILE A 368 1.74 10.27 -36.85
C ILE A 368 0.78 9.47 -37.73
N ALA A 369 -0.53 9.51 -37.46
CA ALA A 369 -1.52 8.87 -38.30
C ALA A 369 -1.61 9.49 -39.71
N SER A 370 -1.42 10.81 -39.86
CA SER A 370 -1.33 11.44 -41.18
C SER A 370 -0.03 11.10 -41.93
N GLU A 371 1.11 11.09 -41.25
CA GLU A 371 2.40 10.75 -41.88
C GLU A 371 2.48 9.27 -42.31
N ILE A 372 1.84 8.36 -41.56
CA ILE A 372 1.75 6.94 -41.95
C ILE A 372 0.87 6.79 -43.19
N LYS A 373 -0.24 7.54 -43.30
CA LYS A 373 -1.09 7.56 -44.49
C LYS A 373 -0.36 8.09 -45.72
N GLU A 374 0.39 9.18 -45.56
CA GLU A 374 1.15 9.80 -46.65
C GLU A 374 2.27 8.87 -47.16
N LYS A 375 2.96 8.15 -46.25
CA LYS A 375 3.97 7.14 -46.62
C LYS A 375 3.37 5.86 -47.22
N THR A 376 2.15 5.49 -46.88
CA THR A 376 1.46 4.34 -47.52
C THR A 376 0.98 4.69 -48.92
N GLU A 377 0.55 5.93 -49.16
CA GLU A 377 0.22 6.41 -50.50
C GLU A 377 1.45 6.47 -51.42
N SER A 378 2.61 6.90 -50.92
CA SER A 378 3.86 6.90 -51.70
C SER A 378 4.36 5.50 -52.06
N LEU A 379 4.19 4.50 -51.18
CA LEU A 379 4.55 3.10 -51.46
C LEU A 379 3.62 2.46 -52.51
N SER A 380 2.35 2.87 -52.54
CA SER A 380 1.37 2.44 -53.56
C SER A 380 1.70 2.97 -54.97
N GLU A 381 2.33 4.14 -55.09
CA GLU A 381 2.78 4.67 -56.38
C GLU A 381 4.04 3.96 -56.91
N GLU A 382 4.98 3.56 -56.04
CA GLU A 382 6.17 2.79 -56.43
C GLU A 382 5.82 1.34 -56.82
N GLU A 383 4.89 0.68 -56.12
CA GLU A 383 4.43 -0.67 -56.51
C GLU A 383 3.72 -0.71 -57.86
N LYS A 384 2.98 0.35 -58.23
CA LYS A 384 2.36 0.45 -59.56
C LYS A 384 3.39 0.58 -60.68
N ARG A 385 4.47 1.35 -60.46
CA ARG A 385 5.57 1.49 -61.42
C ARG A 385 6.39 0.21 -61.58
N LEU A 386 6.57 -0.55 -60.51
CA LEU A 386 7.28 -1.84 -60.54
C LEU A 386 6.46 -2.94 -61.21
N ARG A 387 5.12 -2.93 -61.07
CA ARG A 387 4.22 -3.86 -61.79
C ARG A 387 4.14 -3.54 -63.29
N GLU A 388 4.04 -2.27 -63.66
CA GLU A 388 4.07 -1.85 -65.08
C GLU A 388 5.42 -2.17 -65.76
N ALA A 389 6.53 -2.14 -65.02
CA ALA A 389 7.84 -2.56 -65.54
C ALA A 389 8.02 -4.09 -65.61
N ALA A 390 7.37 -4.86 -64.74
CA ALA A 390 7.43 -6.32 -64.71
C ALA A 390 6.54 -6.97 -65.80
N ASP A 391 5.39 -6.36 -66.11
CA ASP A 391 4.48 -6.83 -67.17
C ASP A 391 5.05 -6.58 -68.59
N ALA A 392 6.01 -5.69 -68.75
CA ALA A 392 6.68 -5.42 -70.02
C ALA A 392 7.84 -6.39 -70.37
N ILE A 393 8.24 -7.29 -69.46
CA ILE A 393 9.44 -8.15 -69.62
C ILE A 393 9.10 -9.65 -69.81
N ASN A 394 7.82 -10.05 -69.72
CA ASN A 394 7.40 -11.47 -69.74
C ASN A 394 6.93 -12.04 -71.10
N GLU A 395 7.34 -11.45 -72.23
CA GLU A 395 7.30 -12.12 -73.55
C GLU A 395 8.72 -12.44 -74.02
N ILE A 396 9.13 -13.72 -73.91
CA ILE A 396 10.00 -14.53 -74.82
C ILE A 396 10.56 -15.75 -74.03
N PRO A 397 10.44 -16.99 -74.53
CA PRO A 397 10.89 -18.20 -73.82
C PRO A 397 12.29 -18.70 -74.26
N GLY A 398 13.11 -19.19 -73.32
CA GLY A 398 14.10 -20.25 -73.63
C GLY A 398 15.45 -20.28 -72.89
N LYS A 399 15.78 -21.48 -72.37
CA LYS A 399 17.10 -22.13 -72.12
C LYS A 399 17.86 -21.96 -70.77
N LYS A 400 18.57 -23.07 -70.47
CA LYS A 400 19.14 -23.62 -69.22
C LYS A 400 20.57 -23.12 -68.86
N LYS A 401 20.92 -23.31 -67.56
CA LYS A 401 22.25 -23.53 -66.92
C LYS A 401 23.21 -22.32 -66.90
N ASP A 402 24.07 -22.07 -65.90
CA ASP A 402 24.51 -22.65 -64.62
C ASP A 402 25.28 -21.50 -63.88
N LEU A 403 25.33 -21.49 -62.54
CA LEU A 403 26.47 -21.12 -61.65
C LEU A 403 26.07 -20.39 -60.34
N LYS A 404 26.80 -20.78 -59.30
CA LYS A 404 26.51 -20.74 -57.86
C LYS A 404 26.81 -19.40 -57.14
N LYS A 405 26.14 -19.25 -55.98
CA LYS A 405 26.54 -18.69 -54.65
C LYS A 405 25.51 -17.67 -54.16
N ASP A 406 25.04 -17.61 -52.92
CA ASP A 406 25.20 -18.41 -51.71
C ASP A 406 23.93 -18.20 -50.85
N THR A 407 23.54 -19.26 -50.14
CA THR A 407 22.88 -19.32 -48.81
C THR A 407 22.19 -18.06 -48.26
N MET A 408 20.86 -18.16 -48.04
CA MET A 408 19.97 -17.37 -47.13
C MET A 408 18.53 -17.16 -47.71
N LEU A 409 18.13 -17.87 -48.76
CA LEU A 409 16.77 -17.81 -49.35
C LEU A 409 15.99 -19.14 -49.17
N GLY A 410 16.16 -19.78 -48.02
CA GLY A 410 15.48 -21.05 -47.67
C GLY A 410 14.51 -20.96 -46.48
N ALA A 411 14.43 -19.83 -45.79
CA ALA A 411 13.64 -19.70 -44.55
C ALA A 411 12.44 -18.74 -44.64
N ILE A 412 12.19 -18.12 -45.80
CA ILE A 412 11.11 -17.14 -46.00
C ILE A 412 10.03 -17.66 -46.99
N SER A 413 10.28 -18.77 -47.69
CA SER A 413 9.39 -19.30 -48.73
C SER A 413 8.28 -20.24 -48.23
N THR A 414 8.19 -20.52 -46.93
CA THR A 414 7.13 -21.37 -46.34
C THR A 414 6.10 -20.58 -45.54
N THR A 415 6.15 -19.25 -45.55
CA THR A 415 5.16 -18.38 -44.88
C THR A 415 4.55 -17.33 -45.81
N LEU A 416 4.46 -17.62 -47.12
CA LEU A 416 3.83 -16.74 -48.10
C LEU A 416 2.91 -17.51 -49.06
N GLY A 417 2.08 -18.39 -48.49
CA GLY A 417 1.07 -19.15 -49.23
C GLY A 417 -0.37 -19.00 -48.71
N GLU A 418 -0.59 -18.43 -47.54
CA GLU A 418 -1.94 -18.28 -46.95
C GLU A 418 -2.05 -16.95 -46.17
N ALA A 419 -2.28 -15.85 -46.88
CA ALA A 419 -2.81 -14.60 -46.32
C ALA A 419 -3.12 -13.60 -47.46
N ILE A 420 -4.01 -13.96 -48.38
CA ILE A 420 -4.74 -12.95 -49.17
C ILE A 420 -6.17 -12.99 -48.65
N GLY A 421 -6.47 -12.10 -47.72
CA GLY A 421 -7.80 -11.98 -47.14
C GLY A 421 -7.87 -11.43 -45.72
N ASP A 422 -7.09 -10.39 -45.38
CA ASP A 422 -7.42 -9.50 -44.24
C ASP A 422 -6.52 -8.26 -44.20
N VAL A 423 -6.94 -7.17 -44.85
CA VAL A 423 -6.16 -5.92 -44.94
C VAL A 423 -6.94 -4.71 -44.38
N VAL A 424 -7.99 -4.93 -43.59
CA VAL A 424 -8.76 -3.81 -43.00
C VAL A 424 -8.86 -3.81 -41.47
N ASP A 425 -8.50 -4.90 -40.77
CA ASP A 425 -8.56 -4.94 -39.29
C ASP A 425 -7.21 -4.96 -38.54
N THR A 426 -6.07 -4.86 -39.22
CA THR A 426 -4.74 -4.80 -38.57
C THR A 426 -4.25 -3.39 -38.23
N VAL A 427 -4.86 -2.33 -38.79
CA VAL A 427 -4.47 -0.93 -38.48
C VAL A 427 -5.05 -0.43 -37.15
N LYS A 428 -6.09 -1.10 -36.62
CA LYS A 428 -6.62 -0.81 -35.28
C LYS A 428 -5.86 -1.54 -34.16
N ALA A 429 -5.11 -2.60 -34.49
CA ALA A 429 -4.45 -3.48 -33.53
C ALA A 429 -2.94 -3.22 -33.34
N VAL A 430 -2.31 -2.36 -34.13
CA VAL A 430 -0.88 -1.98 -33.95
C VAL A 430 -0.72 -0.64 -33.19
N GLY A 431 -1.82 0.05 -32.88
CA GLY A 431 -1.83 1.25 -32.02
C GLY A 431 -1.97 0.98 -30.51
N GLU A 432 -2.23 -0.25 -30.09
CA GLU A 432 -2.46 -0.63 -28.69
C GLU A 432 -1.21 -1.26 -28.04
N VAL A 433 -0.32 -1.88 -28.82
CA VAL A 433 0.84 -2.64 -28.28
C VAL A 433 2.10 -1.79 -28.02
N VAL A 434 2.03 -0.46 -28.18
CA VAL A 434 3.12 0.48 -27.79
C VAL A 434 2.76 1.30 -26.54
N GLY A 435 1.54 1.16 -26.00
CA GLY A 435 1.19 1.64 -24.66
C GLY A 435 1.73 0.71 -23.57
N ASP A 436 1.55 -0.59 -23.77
CA ASP A 436 1.78 -1.58 -22.70
C ASP A 436 3.27 -1.88 -22.44
N LYS A 437 4.16 -1.70 -23.44
CA LYS A 437 5.61 -1.90 -23.25
C LYS A 437 6.37 -0.70 -22.68
N VAL A 438 5.72 0.47 -22.59
CA VAL A 438 6.28 1.63 -21.88
C VAL A 438 5.81 1.62 -20.42
N GLU A 439 4.62 1.13 -20.12
CA GLU A 439 4.19 0.88 -18.73
C GLU A 439 4.97 -0.29 -18.08
N GLU A 440 5.20 -1.41 -18.78
CA GLU A 440 6.03 -2.51 -18.24
C GLU A 440 7.48 -2.09 -17.97
N LYS A 441 8.06 -1.17 -18.76
CA LYS A 441 9.43 -0.67 -18.51
C LYS A 441 9.52 0.49 -17.51
N ILE A 442 8.43 1.22 -17.28
CA ILE A 442 8.35 2.20 -16.19
C ILE A 442 8.16 1.48 -14.85
N ASP A 443 7.47 0.35 -14.84
CA ASP A 443 7.32 -0.48 -13.65
C ASP A 443 8.57 -1.36 -13.38
N GLU A 444 9.29 -1.86 -14.40
CA GLU A 444 10.64 -2.46 -14.20
C GLU A 444 11.71 -1.46 -13.70
N ILE A 445 11.55 -0.16 -13.97
CA ILE A 445 12.44 0.89 -13.43
C ILE A 445 12.00 1.32 -12.02
N LYS A 446 10.72 1.20 -11.66
CA LYS A 446 10.25 1.35 -10.28
C LYS A 446 10.59 0.14 -9.40
N GLU A 447 10.71 -1.06 -9.99
CA GLU A 447 11.05 -2.29 -9.28
C GLU A 447 12.58 -2.49 -9.10
N LYS A 448 13.40 -1.58 -9.66
CA LYS A 448 14.88 -1.58 -9.49
C LYS A 448 15.45 -0.40 -8.70
N VAL A 449 14.62 0.32 -7.95
CA VAL A 449 15.09 1.29 -6.94
C VAL A 449 14.71 0.79 -5.56
N GLU A 450 15.60 0.01 -4.96
CA GLU A 450 15.61 -0.27 -3.52
C GLU A 450 15.67 1.07 -2.76
N PHE A 451 14.55 1.44 -2.14
CA PHE A 451 14.46 2.57 -1.23
C PHE A 451 13.78 2.14 0.07
N ASP A 452 14.30 1.07 0.67
CA ASP A 452 13.96 0.70 2.06
C ASP A 452 15.20 0.37 2.90
N GLU A 453 16.30 -0.15 2.32
CA GLU A 453 17.53 -0.46 3.08
C GLU A 453 18.38 0.76 3.50
N LYS A 454 18.14 1.95 2.93
CA LYS A 454 18.80 3.20 3.37
C LYS A 454 17.96 4.03 4.34
N VAL A 455 16.68 3.72 4.50
CA VAL A 455 15.81 4.40 5.47
C VAL A 455 15.98 3.77 6.86
N GLU A 456 16.23 2.46 6.94
CA GLU A 456 16.58 1.79 8.21
C GLU A 456 18.00 2.15 8.69
N LYS A 457 19.01 2.19 7.80
CA LYS A 457 20.37 2.63 8.19
C LYS A 457 20.43 4.12 8.58
N VAL A 458 19.56 4.96 8.03
CA VAL A 458 19.43 6.37 8.44
C VAL A 458 18.63 6.49 9.74
N LYS A 459 17.64 5.64 9.99
CA LYS A 459 16.93 5.60 11.28
C LYS A 459 17.82 5.07 12.40
N GLU A 460 18.59 4.00 12.18
CA GLU A 460 19.57 3.50 13.14
C GLU A 460 20.70 4.51 13.38
N ALA A 461 21.21 5.19 12.35
CA ALA A 461 22.19 6.27 12.53
C ALA A 461 21.58 7.52 13.21
N VAL A 462 20.29 7.81 13.02
CA VAL A 462 19.60 8.92 13.69
C VAL A 462 19.28 8.58 15.14
N ASP A 463 18.98 7.32 15.46
CA ASP A 463 18.72 6.88 16.82
C ASP A 463 20.03 6.67 17.61
N GLU A 464 21.13 6.28 16.96
CA GLU A 464 22.47 6.26 17.57
C GLU A 464 23.06 7.68 17.76
N VAL A 465 22.68 8.64 16.91
CA VAL A 465 23.02 10.07 17.07
C VAL A 465 22.11 10.76 18.12
N LYS A 466 20.86 10.32 18.30
CA LYS A 466 19.98 10.78 19.39
C LYS A 466 20.42 10.26 20.76
N GLU A 467 20.99 9.05 20.84
CA GLU A 467 21.58 8.54 22.08
C GLU A 467 22.94 9.20 22.42
N LYS A 468 23.62 9.81 21.45
CA LYS A 468 24.97 10.41 21.65
C LYS A 468 25.02 11.94 21.60
N ILE A 469 23.89 12.65 21.46
CA ILE A 469 23.85 14.11 21.51
C ILE A 469 22.89 14.56 22.62
N ASP A 470 23.47 14.81 23.80
CA ASP A 470 22.87 15.65 24.84
C ASP A 470 22.50 17.01 24.24
N MET A 471 21.20 17.32 24.25
CA MET A 471 20.62 18.54 23.67
C MET A 471 20.81 19.79 24.53
N ASP A 472 21.31 19.67 25.77
CA ASP A 472 21.42 20.83 26.68
C ASP A 472 22.67 21.69 26.44
N ALA A 473 23.82 21.10 26.07
CA ALA A 473 25.10 21.83 26.00
C ALA A 473 25.30 22.70 24.74
N LYS A 474 24.52 22.48 23.66
CA LYS A 474 24.58 23.33 22.44
C LYS A 474 23.54 24.44 22.43
N VAL A 475 22.46 24.33 23.19
CA VAL A 475 21.48 25.41 23.35
C VAL A 475 22.08 26.55 24.16
N GLU A 476 22.92 26.26 25.16
CA GLU A 476 23.67 27.29 25.90
C GLU A 476 24.68 28.04 25.02
N LYS A 477 25.48 27.34 24.21
CA LYS A 477 26.47 27.99 23.33
C LYS A 477 25.83 28.83 22.22
N VAL A 478 24.65 28.44 21.73
CA VAL A 478 23.90 29.24 20.76
C VAL A 478 23.22 30.43 21.43
N LYS A 479 22.81 30.32 22.70
CA LYS A 479 22.28 31.45 23.47
C LYS A 479 23.36 32.48 23.80
N GLU A 480 24.55 32.07 24.24
CA GLU A 480 25.68 32.97 24.47
C GLU A 480 26.11 33.70 23.19
N ALA A 481 26.20 32.99 22.06
CA ALA A 481 26.54 33.61 20.78
C ALA A 481 25.46 34.60 20.28
N VAL A 482 24.19 34.37 20.61
CA VAL A 482 23.09 35.27 20.25
C VAL A 482 23.07 36.51 21.16
N GLU A 483 23.42 36.39 22.45
CA GLU A 483 23.57 37.57 23.32
C GLU A 483 24.77 38.42 22.93
N GLU A 484 25.92 37.83 22.60
CA GLU A 484 27.12 38.57 22.18
C GLU A 484 26.88 39.33 20.86
N VAL A 485 26.09 38.77 19.93
CA VAL A 485 25.68 39.46 18.70
C VAL A 485 24.68 40.57 19.00
N LYS A 486 23.78 40.38 19.96
CA LYS A 486 22.79 41.40 20.33
C LYS A 486 23.44 42.61 20.99
N GLU A 487 24.46 42.39 21.82
CA GLU A 487 25.23 43.43 22.51
C GLU A 487 26.07 44.27 21.51
N LYS A 488 26.73 43.60 20.54
CA LYS A 488 27.46 44.27 19.46
C LYS A 488 26.55 45.07 18.52
N VAL A 489 25.31 44.62 18.31
CA VAL A 489 24.32 45.35 17.51
C VAL A 489 23.80 46.56 18.27
N THR A 490 23.61 46.48 19.59
CA THR A 490 23.20 47.64 20.40
C THR A 490 24.30 48.71 20.48
N GLU A 491 25.56 48.34 20.66
CA GLU A 491 26.68 49.29 20.65
C GLU A 491 26.84 49.98 19.27
N GLN A 492 26.63 49.25 18.17
CA GLN A 492 26.67 49.84 16.83
C GLN A 492 25.49 50.80 16.57
N VAL A 493 24.32 50.56 17.16
CA VAL A 493 23.15 51.44 17.02
C VAL A 493 23.33 52.72 17.84
N GLU A 494 23.91 52.65 19.04
CA GLU A 494 24.24 53.84 19.85
C GLU A 494 25.34 54.68 19.18
N HIS A 495 26.37 54.05 18.62
CA HIS A 495 27.45 54.75 17.92
C HIS A 495 27.01 55.41 16.60
N ILE A 496 25.88 54.97 16.02
CA ILE A 496 25.25 55.59 14.84
C ILE A 496 24.31 56.73 15.26
N ALA A 497 23.66 56.64 16.43
CA ALA A 497 22.80 57.70 16.96
C ALA A 497 23.61 58.96 17.34
N ASP A 498 24.81 58.81 17.89
CA ASP A 498 25.70 59.94 18.22
C ASP A 498 26.35 60.62 17.00
N LYS A 499 26.27 60.02 15.81
CA LYS A 499 26.81 60.59 14.56
C LYS A 499 25.77 61.33 13.70
N ILE A 500 24.52 61.39 14.14
CA ILE A 500 23.42 62.04 13.41
C ILE A 500 22.78 63.13 14.30
N ILE A 501 23.61 64.03 14.81
CA ILE A 501 23.19 65.40 15.15
C ILE A 501 24.23 66.36 14.55
N PRO A 502 23.93 67.02 13.42
CA PRO A 502 24.67 68.19 12.99
C PRO A 502 24.04 69.45 13.58
N ASP A 503 24.84 70.17 14.37
CA ASP A 503 24.69 71.59 14.66
C ASP A 503 24.59 72.43 13.37
N ASP A 504 23.78 73.50 13.38
CA ASP A 504 24.13 74.93 13.12
C ASP A 504 22.83 75.75 12.85
N PRO A 505 22.82 77.12 12.85
CA PRO A 505 22.86 78.03 14.00
C PRO A 505 21.70 79.05 14.06
N GLY A 506 21.56 79.70 15.22
CA GLY A 506 21.23 81.14 15.33
C GLY A 506 19.79 81.54 15.64
N ASN A 507 19.51 81.95 16.89
CA ASN A 507 19.19 83.36 17.20
C ASN A 507 19.17 83.63 18.73
N GLU A 508 20.03 84.58 19.11
CA GLU A 508 20.09 85.49 20.28
C GLU A 508 19.04 85.39 21.41
N SER A 509 19.48 85.27 22.67
CA SER A 509 19.74 86.43 23.57
C SER A 509 19.65 86.10 25.07
N SER A 510 20.56 86.73 25.81
CA SER A 510 20.53 87.16 27.22
C SER A 510 20.60 86.15 28.38
N ASP A 511 21.71 86.33 29.11
CA ASP A 511 21.80 86.48 30.57
C ASP A 511 21.97 85.24 31.45
N GLU A 512 23.25 84.88 31.56
CA GLU A 512 24.03 84.80 32.81
C GLU A 512 23.33 85.29 34.09
N VAL A 513 23.46 84.51 35.17
CA VAL A 513 23.54 84.83 36.62
C VAL A 513 22.89 83.68 37.41
N VAL A 514 23.42 83.05 38.47
CA VAL A 514 24.65 83.10 39.28
C VAL A 514 24.52 81.88 40.23
N SER A 515 25.67 81.27 40.53
CA SER A 515 26.11 80.54 41.75
C SER A 515 25.17 79.71 42.65
N ASP A 516 25.85 78.76 43.30
CA ASP A 516 25.62 78.28 44.67
C ASP A 516 24.42 77.34 44.87
N SER A 517 24.49 76.32 45.69
CA SER A 517 25.53 75.67 46.48
C SER A 517 24.83 74.44 47.08
N GLU A 518 25.54 73.33 47.23
CA GLU A 518 25.68 72.62 48.52
C GLU A 518 24.49 71.77 49.00
N GLU A 519 24.88 70.54 49.38
CA GLU A 519 24.36 69.75 50.52
C GLU A 519 22.92 69.20 50.37
N GLU A 520 22.61 67.91 50.57
CA GLU A 520 23.22 66.79 51.29
C GLU A 520 22.72 65.47 50.68
#